data_AF-A0A7X9GE63-F1
#
_entry.id   AF-A0A7X9GE63-F1
#
_cell.length_a   1.000
_cell.length_b   1.000
_cell.length_c   1.000
_cell.angle_alpha   90.00
_cell.angle_beta   90.00
_cell.angle_gamma   90.00
#
_symmetry.space_group_name_H-M   'P 1'
#
loop_
_entity.id
_entity.type
_entity.pdbx_description
1 polymer ?
#
loop_
_entity_poly.entity_id
_entity_poly.type
_entity_poly.pdbx_seq_one_letter_code
_entity_poly.pdbx_strand_id
1 'polypeptide(L)' 'MDKGLQWLNGRQVYDYIHWRFSPGGDIDRIKRQQKFMSTFFKQQRDNGKLLETLYVVLKHDVHIETDLTM' A
#
# COMPACT_ATOMS: atom_id res chain seq x y z
N MET A 1 -6.42 6.33 14.18
CA MET A 1 -7.24 6.13 12.96
C MET A 1 -8.66 5.90 13.43
N ASP A 2 -9.60 6.59 12.82
CA ASP A 2 -11.00 6.42 13.19
C ASP A 2 -11.58 5.16 12.52
N LYS A 3 -12.80 4.79 12.88
CA LYS A 3 -13.51 3.73 12.15
C LYS A 3 -14.19 4.34 10.93
N GLY A 4 -14.22 3.61 9.82
CA GLY A 4 -14.92 4.01 8.58
C GLY A 4 -14.00 4.40 7.42
N LEU A 5 -14.60 4.90 6.34
CA LEU A 5 -13.90 5.31 5.13
C LEU A 5 -13.05 6.55 5.40
N GLN A 6 -11.76 6.48 5.09
CA GLN A 6 -10.79 7.55 5.32
C GLN A 6 -9.81 7.65 4.15
N TRP A 7 -9.38 8.88 3.85
CA TRP A 7 -8.21 9.15 3.03
C TRP A 7 -6.97 9.12 3.92
N LEU A 8 -5.98 8.32 3.52
CA LEU A 8 -4.77 8.11 4.30
C LEU A 8 -3.56 8.70 3.58
N ASN A 9 -2.73 9.44 4.33
CA ASN A 9 -1.40 9.83 3.86
C ASN A 9 -0.38 8.69 4.06
N GLY A 10 0.85 8.88 3.58
CA GLY A 10 1.90 7.85 3.64
C GLY A 10 2.19 7.35 5.06
N ARG A 11 2.23 8.24 6.07
CA ARG A 11 2.47 7.83 7.46
C ARG A 11 1.30 7.03 8.02
N GLN A 12 0.08 7.47 7.75
CA GLN A 12 -1.14 6.80 8.19
C GLN A 12 -1.28 5.41 7.55
N VAL A 13 -0.96 5.28 6.25
CA VAL A 13 -0.92 3.98 5.58
C VAL A 13 0.12 3.06 6.22
N TYR A 14 1.33 3.58 6.49
CA TYR A 14 2.38 2.81 7.14
C TYR A 14 1.91 2.27 8.50
N ASP A 15 1.32 3.13 9.34
CA ASP A 15 0.79 2.70 10.64
C ASP A 15 -0.36 1.69 10.48
N TYR A 16 -1.23 1.87 9.47
CA TYR A 16 -2.36 0.98 9.18
C TYR A 16 -1.91 -0.45 8.83
N ILE A 17 -0.92 -0.59 7.95
CA ILE A 17 -0.44 -1.90 7.47
C ILE A 17 0.45 -2.62 8.49
N HIS A 18 0.94 -1.92 9.53
CA HIS A 18 1.73 -2.49 10.62
C HIS A 18 0.90 -2.82 11.87
N TRP A 19 -0.29 -2.22 12.03
CA TRP A 19 -1.13 -2.43 13.20
C TRP A 19 -1.54 -3.91 13.35
N ARG A 20 -1.31 -4.48 14.54
CA ARG A 20 -1.53 -5.91 14.85
C ARG A 20 -2.38 -6.15 16.10
N PHE A 21 -2.86 -5.11 16.77
CA PHE A 21 -3.49 -5.23 18.09
C PHE A 21 -5.01 -5.50 18.00
N SER A 22 -5.45 -6.26 17.00
CA SER A 22 -6.83 -6.79 16.91
C SER A 22 -6.90 -8.22 17.46
N PRO A 23 -8.11 -8.73 17.77
CA PRO A 23 -8.29 -10.14 18.15
C PRO A 23 -7.74 -11.13 17.11
N GLY A 24 -7.76 -10.79 15.83
CA GLY A 24 -7.17 -11.60 14.75
C GLY A 24 -5.69 -11.34 14.47
N GLY A 25 -5.03 -10.47 15.24
CA GLY A 25 -3.59 -10.26 15.20
C GLY A 25 -3.01 -10.04 13.80
N ASP A 26 -2.08 -10.93 13.44
CA ASP A 26 -1.37 -10.92 12.16
C ASP A 26 -2.26 -11.27 10.96
N ILE A 27 -3.31 -12.09 11.14
CA ILE A 27 -4.27 -12.40 10.07
C ILE A 27 -4.98 -11.11 9.63
N ASP A 28 -5.39 -10.29 10.60
CA ASP A 28 -6.01 -9.01 10.28
C ASP A 28 -5.00 -8.00 9.71
N ARG A 29 -3.73 -8.07 10.12
CA ARG A 29 -2.65 -7.26 9.51
C ARG A 29 -2.48 -7.60 8.03
N ILE A 30 -2.44 -8.89 7.69
CA ILE A 30 -2.37 -9.35 6.29
C ILE A 30 -3.58 -8.88 5.50
N LYS A 31 -4.80 -8.97 6.06
CA LYS A 31 -6.01 -8.43 5.40
C LYS A 31 -5.90 -6.93 5.13
N ARG A 32 -5.34 -6.15 6.06
CA ARG A 32 -5.08 -4.71 5.86
C ARG A 32 -4.05 -4.45 4.77
N GLN A 33 -2.97 -5.23 4.72
CA GLN A 33 -1.95 -5.16 3.67
C GLN A 33 -2.52 -5.47 2.29
N GLN A 34 -3.29 -6.56 2.16
CA GLN A 34 -3.98 -6.91 0.91
C GLN A 34 -4.97 -5.84 0.47
N LYS A 35 -5.76 -5.32 1.41
CA LYS A 35 -6.71 -4.22 1.16
C LYS A 35 -5.99 -2.96 0.69
N PHE A 36 -4.86 -2.61 1.31
CA PHE A 36 -4.04 -1.49 0.90
C PHE A 36 -3.55 -1.67 -0.53
N MET A 37 -2.93 -2.81 -0.88
CA MET A 37 -2.42 -3.06 -2.22
C MET A 37 -3.52 -2.96 -3.29
N SER A 38 -4.68 -3.55 -3.05
CA SER A 38 -5.84 -3.45 -3.95
C SER A 38 -6.33 -2.01 -4.11
N THR A 39 -6.44 -1.26 -3.00
CA THR A 39 -6.92 0.13 -3.01
C THR A 39 -5.93 1.06 -3.71
N PHE A 40 -4.64 0.89 -3.44
CA PHE A 40 -3.57 1.66 -4.07
C PHE A 40 -3.55 1.43 -5.58
N PHE A 41 -3.53 0.16 -6.03
CA PHE A 41 -3.59 -0.17 -7.45
C PHE A 41 -4.83 0.42 -8.13
N LYS A 42 -6.00 0.28 -7.50
CA LYS A 42 -7.25 0.87 -8.01
C LYS A 42 -7.13 2.38 -8.15
N GLN A 43 -6.63 3.08 -7.13
CA GLN A 43 -6.46 4.53 -7.16
C GLN A 43 -5.51 4.99 -8.28
N GLN A 44 -4.38 4.30 -8.49
CA GLN A 44 -3.46 4.67 -9.57
C GLN A 44 -4.05 4.40 -10.94
N ARG A 45 -4.77 3.28 -11.11
CA ARG A 45 -5.50 2.96 -12.35
C ARG A 45 -6.56 4.00 -12.67
N ASP A 46 -7.43 4.30 -11.71
CA ASP A 46 -8.55 5.23 -11.91
C ASP A 46 -8.07 6.67 -12.19
N ASN A 47 -6.87 7.03 -11.71
CA ASN A 47 -6.24 8.33 -11.98
C ASN A 47 -5.32 8.33 -13.22
N GLY A 48 -5.18 7.23 -13.95
CA GLY A 48 -4.30 7.13 -15.12
C GLY A 48 -2.80 7.20 -14.80
N LYS A 49 -2.40 6.93 -13.55
CA LYS A 49 -1.04 7.09 -13.02
C LYS A 49 -0.24 5.79 -12.88
N LEU A 50 -0.69 4.69 -13.50
CA LEU A 50 -0.04 3.38 -13.33
C LEU A 50 1.43 3.37 -13.78
N LEU A 51 1.73 3.91 -14.97
CA LEU A 51 3.10 3.93 -15.49
C LEU A 51 4.02 4.85 -14.67
N GLU A 52 3.53 6.05 -14.29
CA GLU A 52 4.27 6.97 -13.43
C GLU A 52 4.55 6.34 -12.06
N THR A 53 3.57 5.67 -11.47
CA THR A 53 3.73 4.96 -10.21
C THR A 53 4.79 3.86 -10.32
N LEU A 54 4.72 3.03 -11.37
CA LEU A 54 5.69 1.96 -11.60
C LEU A 54 7.10 2.55 -11.77
N TYR A 55 7.22 3.62 -12.55
CA TYR A 55 8.48 4.33 -12.73
C TYR A 55 9.05 4.85 -11.41
N VAL A 56 8.22 5.49 -10.58
CA VAL A 56 8.64 5.96 -9.25
C VAL A 56 9.08 4.78 -8.39
N VAL A 57 8.28 3.73 -8.26
CA VAL A 57 8.62 2.56 -7.43
C VAL A 57 9.93 1.89 -7.86
N LEU A 58 10.14 1.70 -9.17
CA LEU A 58 11.34 1.03 -9.66
C LEU A 58 12.58 1.93 -9.67
N LYS A 59 12.42 3.24 -9.88
CA LYS A 59 13.54 4.18 -10.00
C LYS A 59 14.00 4.76 -8.66
N HIS A 60 13.11 4.88 -7.68
CA HIS A 60 13.45 5.48 -6.38
C HIS A 60 14.16 4.53 -5.43
N ASP A 61 14.55 3.33 -5.86
CA ASP A 61 14.84 2.27 -4.91
C ASP A 61 16.29 1.83 -4.81
N VAL A 62 16.83 2.05 -3.60
CA VAL A 62 18.09 1.47 -3.09
C VAL A 62 17.79 0.21 -2.24
N HIS A 63 16.51 -0.22 -2.11
CA HIS A 63 16.05 -1.23 -1.15
C HIS A 63 15.00 -2.24 -1.69
N ILE A 64 14.62 -2.18 -2.97
CA ILE A 64 13.67 -3.09 -3.64
C ILE A 64 14.50 -3.91 -4.61
N GLU A 65 14.62 -5.19 -4.29
CA GLU A 65 15.20 -6.18 -5.19
C GLU A 65 14.10 -6.72 -6.11
N THR A 66 14.29 -6.61 -7.42
CA THR A 66 13.34 -7.09 -8.44
C THR A 66 14.07 -7.52 -9.70
N ASP A 67 13.51 -8.51 -10.40
CA ASP A 67 13.96 -9.01 -11.70
C ASP A 67 13.14 -8.44 -12.88
N LEU A 68 12.24 -7.49 -12.60
CA LEU A 68 11.47 -6.79 -13.62
C LEU A 68 12.41 -5.98 -14.52
N THR A 69 12.48 -6.36 -15.79
CA THR A 69 13.19 -5.58 -16.80
C THR A 69 12.32 -4.41 -17.27
N MET A 70 12.92 -3.23 -17.39
CA MET A 70 12.27 -2.05 -17.97
C MET A 70 12.33 -2.05 -19.48
#